data_AF-F9HDF6-F1
#
_entry.id   AF-F9HDF6-F1
#
_cell.length_a   1.000
_cell.length_b   1.000
_cell.length_c   1.000
_cell.angle_alpha   90.00
_cell.angle_beta   90.00
_cell.angle_gamma   90.00
#
_symmetry.space_group_name_H-M   'P 1'
#
loop_
_entity.id
_entity.type
_entity.pdbx_description
1 polymer ?
#
loop_
_entity_poly.entity_id
_entity_poly.type
_entity_poly.pdbx_seq_one_letter_code
_entity_poly.pdbx_strand_id
1 'polypeptide(L)'
;MEESHISVPTGNGGNGDGWTEYRAIYETPKETKRIKVEIEALDDGTAIHNSFLKGYINRNISVTDGYFVGAVNLTVGTGTEMTTNVKTNNKEGGYGDKKLYKSDQKGELEFTVNSVGGIRLYGHAETEIEVPKGVELDTEITAPKSDWIWFGNVPIHKNNISYDPVGRKLRIKYQTSQKNNGIGPYIGIGSNSNKNDGVRSFRVKFTTSPDYKGTATFKVRTFLPNGLQDAEENKVLNTADVTNENGKYRNTVSGVRNSENPNYYYNKTIYIDSTKPKAPTVETIHIDGVQGNSTNKNQERNLLISIPEEETGLTDPEREKKDVIENDKNNNNKDNQHKLAEAEATTEVEKLIMRLVV
;
A
#
# COMPACT_ATOMS: atom_id res chain seq x y z
N MET A 1 23.59 -4.35 5.23
CA MET A 1 23.52 -3.66 3.93
C MET A 1 24.57 -4.28 3.04
N GLU A 2 24.22 -4.71 1.82
CA GLU A 2 25.17 -5.33 0.90
C GLU A 2 26.05 -4.24 0.28
N GLU A 3 27.37 -4.30 0.50
CA GLU A 3 28.32 -3.29 0.01
C GLU A 3 28.75 -3.54 -1.44
N SER A 4 28.65 -4.78 -1.91
CA SER A 4 29.02 -5.18 -3.26
C SER A 4 28.24 -6.41 -3.69
N HIS A 5 27.76 -6.41 -4.93
CA HIS A 5 27.13 -7.57 -5.55
C HIS A 5 27.93 -8.00 -6.78
N ILE A 6 28.37 -9.26 -6.81
CA ILE A 6 29.04 -9.84 -7.97
C ILE A 6 28.07 -10.82 -8.62
N SER A 7 27.72 -10.54 -9.88
CA SER A 7 26.87 -11.40 -10.68
C SER A 7 27.62 -11.89 -11.91
N VAL A 8 27.52 -13.19 -12.18
CA VAL A 8 28.09 -13.81 -13.38
C VAL A 8 26.96 -14.09 -14.37
N PRO A 9 27.07 -13.72 -15.66
CA PRO A 9 26.07 -14.05 -16.66
C PRO A 9 25.84 -15.56 -16.77
N THR A 10 24.59 -15.97 -16.99
CA THR A 10 24.26 -17.37 -17.26
C THR A 10 24.53 -17.71 -18.71
N GLY A 11 25.59 -18.48 -18.96
CA GLY A 11 25.88 -19.12 -20.24
C GLY A 11 26.98 -18.45 -21.08
N ASN A 12 27.56 -19.22 -21.99
CA ASN A 12 28.46 -18.71 -23.03
C ASN A 12 27.62 -18.03 -24.11
N GLY A 13 28.10 -16.90 -24.66
CA GLY A 13 27.56 -16.27 -25.86
C GLY A 13 27.10 -17.28 -26.90
N GLY A 14 25.84 -17.20 -27.33
CA GLY A 14 25.37 -18.03 -28.43
C GLY A 14 26.17 -17.77 -29.70
N ASN A 15 26.62 -18.84 -30.38
CA ASN A 15 27.31 -18.87 -31.68
C ASN A 15 28.25 -17.67 -31.97
N GLY A 16 29.39 -17.64 -31.27
CA GLY A 16 30.52 -16.78 -31.59
C GLY A 16 30.78 -15.75 -30.51
N ASP A 17 31.88 -15.93 -29.78
CA ASP A 17 32.72 -14.97 -29.00
C ASP A 17 32.10 -13.66 -28.48
N GLY A 18 30.81 -13.64 -28.18
CA GLY A 18 30.05 -12.48 -27.70
C GLY A 18 29.53 -12.69 -26.29
N TRP A 19 29.20 -11.61 -25.60
CA TRP A 19 28.50 -11.68 -24.32
C TRP A 19 27.03 -11.96 -24.59
N THR A 20 26.43 -12.95 -23.93
CA THR A 20 24.96 -12.99 -23.83
C THR A 20 24.51 -11.77 -23.05
N GLU A 21 23.41 -11.17 -23.49
CA GLU A 21 22.84 -10.00 -22.83
C GLU A 21 22.58 -10.28 -21.33
N TYR A 22 23.17 -9.46 -20.46
CA TYR A 22 22.99 -9.55 -19.02
C TYR A 22 22.04 -8.45 -18.53
N ARG A 23 20.92 -8.86 -17.90
CA ARG A 23 19.94 -7.95 -17.29
C ARG A 23 19.68 -8.36 -15.85
N ALA A 24 19.77 -7.40 -14.92
CA ALA A 24 19.54 -7.60 -13.50
C ALA A 24 18.81 -6.43 -12.86
N ILE A 25 18.10 -6.71 -11.76
CA ILE A 25 17.52 -5.71 -10.86
C ILE A 25 18.20 -5.87 -9.52
N TYR A 26 18.72 -4.77 -9.00
CA TYR A 26 19.34 -4.71 -7.68
C TYR A 26 18.54 -3.75 -6.81
N GLU A 27 18.18 -4.18 -5.61
CA GLU A 27 17.64 -3.28 -4.60
C GLU A 27 18.78 -2.41 -4.08
N THR A 28 18.58 -1.10 -4.08
CA THR A 28 19.57 -0.14 -3.57
C THR A 28 19.03 0.52 -2.32
N PRO A 29 19.86 0.73 -1.29
CA PRO A 29 19.48 1.54 -0.13
C PRO A 29 19.01 2.93 -0.53
N LYS A 30 18.07 3.50 0.22
CA LYS A 30 17.42 4.77 -0.11
C LYS A 30 18.40 5.94 -0.22
N GLU A 31 19.45 5.92 0.59
CA GLU A 31 20.49 6.94 0.66
C GLU A 31 21.62 6.74 -0.36
N THR A 32 21.50 5.74 -1.26
CA THR A 32 22.44 5.53 -2.35
C THR A 32 22.48 6.76 -3.26
N LYS A 33 23.63 7.44 -3.30
CA LYS A 33 23.85 8.62 -4.15
C LYS A 33 24.67 8.33 -5.41
N ARG A 34 25.34 7.18 -5.46
CA ARG A 34 26.25 6.81 -6.54
C ARG A 34 26.24 5.29 -6.73
N ILE A 35 26.20 4.88 -7.99
CA ILE A 35 26.40 3.50 -8.42
C ILE A 35 27.67 3.48 -9.28
N LYS A 36 28.60 2.57 -8.98
CA LYS A 36 29.79 2.30 -9.81
C LYS A 36 29.59 0.94 -10.48
N VAL A 37 29.74 0.90 -11.80
CA VAL A 37 29.76 -0.35 -12.58
C VAL A 37 31.18 -0.59 -13.05
N GLU A 38 31.70 -1.78 -12.81
CA GLU A 38 33.01 -2.22 -13.25
C GLU A 38 32.83 -3.46 -14.13
N ILE A 39 33.45 -3.44 -15.31
CA ILE A 39 33.42 -4.55 -16.27
C ILE A 39 34.86 -5.00 -16.48
N GLU A 40 35.12 -6.26 -16.18
CA GLU A 40 36.40 -6.90 -16.38
C GLU A 40 36.24 -8.02 -17.40
N ALA A 41 37.16 -8.08 -18.36
CA ALA A 41 37.24 -9.19 -19.29
C ALA A 41 38.22 -10.23 -18.74
N LEU A 42 37.73 -11.46 -18.59
CA LEU A 42 38.49 -12.54 -17.98
C LEU A 42 39.38 -13.31 -18.97
N ASP A 43 39.23 -13.05 -20.28
CA ASP A 43 40.01 -13.64 -21.37
C ASP A 43 40.17 -12.60 -22.49
N ASP A 44 41.32 -12.61 -23.17
CA ASP A 44 41.62 -11.79 -24.35
C ASP A 44 40.67 -12.09 -25.53
N GLY A 45 39.95 -13.21 -25.46
CA GLY A 45 39.01 -13.65 -26.48
C GLY A 45 39.72 -14.41 -27.61
N THR A 46 38.98 -15.30 -28.26
CA THR A 46 39.49 -16.02 -29.44
C THR A 46 39.13 -15.22 -30.68
N ALA A 47 40.08 -15.05 -31.61
CA ALA A 47 39.78 -14.40 -32.88
C ALA A 47 38.80 -15.27 -33.70
N ILE A 48 37.68 -14.68 -34.16
CA ILE A 48 36.71 -15.37 -35.02
C ILE A 48 37.45 -15.94 -36.24
N HIS A 49 37.24 -17.24 -36.47
CA HIS A 49 37.88 -18.07 -37.46
C HIS A 49 37.57 -17.61 -38.90
N ASN A 50 38.19 -16.53 -39.34
CA ASN A 50 38.08 -16.10 -40.73
C ASN A 50 38.87 -17.10 -41.58
N SER A 51 38.17 -17.84 -42.44
CA SER A 51 38.73 -18.73 -43.46
C SER A 51 39.67 -18.03 -44.47
N PHE A 52 39.88 -16.72 -44.30
CA PHE A 52 40.90 -15.91 -44.95
C PHE A 52 42.29 -16.00 -44.30
N LEU A 53 42.41 -16.52 -43.07
CA LEU A 53 43.68 -16.88 -42.43
C LEU A 53 44.09 -18.32 -42.84
N LYS A 54 44.11 -18.60 -44.14
CA LYS A 54 44.62 -19.88 -44.66
C LYS A 54 46.13 -19.91 -44.48
N GLY A 55 46.62 -20.75 -43.57
CA GLY A 55 48.01 -21.22 -43.72
C GLY A 55 48.69 -21.90 -42.54
N TYR A 56 48.28 -21.70 -41.28
CA TYR A 56 49.12 -22.16 -40.17
C TYR A 56 48.36 -22.88 -39.06
N ILE A 57 49.00 -23.95 -38.60
CA ILE A 57 48.50 -25.09 -37.80
C ILE A 57 48.37 -24.73 -36.31
N ASN A 58 48.37 -23.44 -35.96
CA ASN A 58 48.23 -22.95 -34.59
C ASN A 58 46.85 -22.33 -34.42
N ARG A 59 45.90 -23.15 -33.96
CA ARG A 59 44.47 -22.87 -33.85
C ARG A 59 44.07 -22.05 -32.61
N ASN A 60 45.03 -21.49 -31.87
CA ASN A 60 44.80 -20.65 -30.69
C ASN A 60 45.49 -19.30 -30.91
N ILE A 61 44.87 -18.41 -31.69
CA ILE A 61 45.32 -17.03 -31.84
C ILE A 61 44.45 -16.18 -30.91
N SER A 62 45.02 -15.77 -29.78
CA SER A 62 44.41 -14.76 -28.91
C SER A 62 44.36 -13.42 -29.64
N VAL A 63 43.32 -12.63 -29.40
CA VAL A 63 43.23 -11.27 -29.92
C VAL A 63 44.37 -10.45 -29.32
N THR A 64 45.26 -9.93 -30.16
CA THR A 64 46.42 -9.12 -29.71
C THR A 64 46.06 -7.66 -29.44
N ASP A 65 44.97 -7.17 -30.04
CA ASP A 65 44.45 -5.82 -29.87
C ASP A 65 42.95 -5.82 -30.22
N GLY A 66 42.13 -5.14 -29.42
CA GLY A 66 40.68 -5.16 -29.53
C GLY A 66 40.02 -4.15 -28.60
N TYR A 67 38.75 -3.82 -28.87
CA TYR A 67 37.93 -2.95 -28.03
C TYR A 67 36.58 -3.60 -27.75
N PHE A 68 36.05 -3.38 -26.55
CA PHE A 68 34.70 -3.82 -26.20
C PHE A 68 33.66 -3.04 -27.00
N VAL A 69 32.76 -3.75 -27.66
CA VAL A 69 31.54 -3.19 -28.26
C VAL A 69 30.36 -3.69 -27.46
N GLY A 70 29.79 -2.82 -26.62
CA GLY A 70 28.66 -3.14 -25.76
C GLY A 70 28.10 -1.88 -25.11
N ALA A 71 26.89 -1.98 -24.55
CA ALA A 71 26.23 -0.90 -23.83
C ALA A 71 25.90 -1.34 -22.41
N VAL A 72 26.09 -0.43 -21.46
CA VAL A 72 25.61 -0.57 -20.08
C VAL A 72 24.41 0.35 -19.92
N ASN A 73 23.22 -0.22 -19.84
CA ASN A 73 22.00 0.54 -19.57
C ASN A 73 21.65 0.40 -18.09
N LEU A 74 21.54 1.53 -17.40
CA LEU A 74 21.07 1.61 -16.01
C LEU A 74 19.82 2.45 -15.97
N THR A 75 18.80 1.97 -15.28
CA THR A 75 17.58 2.75 -15.01
C THR A 75 17.15 2.54 -13.57
N VAL A 76 16.41 3.51 -13.05
CA VAL A 76 15.73 3.37 -11.76
C VAL A 76 14.53 2.46 -11.97
N GLY A 77 14.45 1.38 -11.20
CA GLY A 77 13.33 0.44 -11.22
C GLY A 77 12.00 1.07 -10.81
N THR A 78 10.97 0.23 -10.70
CA THR A 78 9.62 0.65 -10.34
C THR A 78 9.60 1.21 -8.91
N GLY A 79 8.87 2.31 -8.70
CA GLY A 79 8.64 2.88 -7.38
C GLY A 79 7.31 3.60 -7.31
N THR A 80 6.72 3.66 -6.12
CA THR A 80 5.40 4.25 -5.85
C THR A 80 5.48 5.28 -4.73
N GLU A 81 4.80 6.40 -4.96
CA GLU A 81 4.36 7.33 -3.93
C GLU A 81 2.86 7.22 -3.77
N MET A 82 2.40 7.12 -2.52
CA MET A 82 0.97 7.05 -2.21
C MET A 82 0.58 8.11 -1.20
N THR A 83 -0.66 8.57 -1.31
CA THR A 83 -1.32 9.39 -0.29
C THR A 83 -2.61 8.70 0.15
N THR A 84 -3.02 8.91 1.39
CA THR A 84 -4.26 8.37 1.95
C THR A 84 -5.05 9.47 2.65
N ASN A 85 -6.36 9.45 2.49
CA ASN A 85 -7.28 10.39 3.11
C ASN A 85 -8.64 9.74 3.39
N VAL A 86 -9.50 10.40 4.19
CA VAL A 86 -10.87 9.95 4.41
C VAL A 86 -11.87 11.11 4.27
N LYS A 87 -13.07 10.78 3.78
CA LYS A 87 -14.19 11.71 3.64
C LYS A 87 -15.48 11.13 4.23
N THR A 88 -16.44 12.01 4.47
CA THR A 88 -17.85 11.66 4.72
C THR A 88 -18.73 12.67 4.01
N ASN A 89 -19.85 12.22 3.43
CA ASN A 89 -20.83 13.06 2.73
C ASN A 89 -20.22 14.02 1.68
N ASN A 90 -19.21 13.58 0.92
CA ASN A 90 -18.48 14.40 -0.06
C ASN A 90 -17.86 15.70 0.48
N LYS A 91 -17.70 15.84 1.80
CA LYS A 91 -17.05 16.99 2.43
C LYS A 91 -15.68 16.60 2.96
N GLU A 92 -14.68 17.37 2.55
CA GLU A 92 -13.36 17.40 3.20
C GLU A 92 -13.45 18.19 4.50
N GLY A 93 -12.74 17.76 5.55
CA GLY A 93 -12.67 18.58 6.77
C GLY A 93 -12.50 17.84 8.09
N GLY A 94 -11.33 17.24 8.29
CA GLY A 94 -10.83 16.86 9.63
C GLY A 94 -11.36 15.55 10.22
N TYR A 95 -12.09 14.75 9.44
CA TYR A 95 -12.43 13.38 9.85
C TYR A 95 -11.14 12.54 9.89
N GLY A 96 -10.89 11.91 11.03
CA GLY A 96 -9.63 11.21 11.33
C GLY A 96 -8.60 12.00 12.15
N ASP A 97 -8.80 13.30 12.39
CA ASP A 97 -7.92 14.10 13.29
C ASP A 97 -8.72 14.91 14.33
N LYS A 98 -9.87 15.47 13.94
CA LYS A 98 -10.66 16.43 14.74
C LYS A 98 -12.14 16.07 14.86
N LYS A 99 -12.64 15.12 14.06
CA LYS A 99 -14.05 14.72 14.02
C LYS A 99 -14.20 13.21 14.06
N LEU A 100 -15.12 12.76 14.91
CA LEU A 100 -15.48 11.36 15.10
C LEU A 100 -16.53 10.94 14.07
N TYR A 101 -16.43 9.69 13.60
CA TYR A 101 -17.53 9.03 12.90
C TYR A 101 -18.52 8.48 13.94
N LYS A 102 -19.81 8.59 13.64
CA LYS A 102 -20.91 8.07 14.46
C LYS A 102 -21.42 6.73 13.92
N SER A 103 -22.41 6.13 14.57
CA SER A 103 -23.03 4.86 14.12
C SER A 103 -23.58 4.96 12.71
N ASP A 104 -23.37 3.90 11.93
CA ASP A 104 -23.92 3.73 10.57
C ASP A 104 -23.57 4.88 9.62
N GLN A 105 -22.46 5.57 9.90
CA GLN A 105 -22.03 6.73 9.14
C GLN A 105 -21.22 6.27 7.94
N LYS A 106 -21.66 6.68 6.75
CA LYS A 106 -20.97 6.41 5.50
C LYS A 106 -19.71 7.27 5.35
N GLY A 107 -18.65 6.65 4.85
CA GLY A 107 -17.38 7.30 4.55
C GLY A 107 -16.74 6.74 3.28
N GLU A 108 -15.70 7.44 2.83
CA GLU A 108 -14.86 7.01 1.71
C GLU A 108 -13.40 7.08 2.15
N LEU A 109 -12.66 5.98 2.04
CA LEU A 109 -11.20 5.98 2.06
C LEU A 109 -10.73 6.37 0.66
N GLU A 110 -10.02 7.49 0.57
CA GLU A 110 -9.39 7.93 -0.66
C GLU A 110 -7.89 7.62 -0.61
N PHE A 111 -7.34 7.15 -1.72
CA PHE A 111 -5.89 7.02 -1.84
C PHE A 111 -5.42 7.23 -3.26
N THR A 112 -4.18 7.70 -3.39
CA THR A 112 -3.53 7.84 -4.69
C THR A 112 -2.38 6.86 -4.82
N VAL A 113 -2.15 6.41 -6.05
CA VAL A 113 -1.01 5.60 -6.45
C VAL A 113 -0.31 6.36 -7.57
N ASN A 114 0.86 6.91 -7.27
CA ASN A 114 1.72 7.60 -8.21
C ASN A 114 2.96 6.75 -8.47
N SER A 115 3.29 6.48 -9.74
CA SER A 115 4.56 5.82 -10.07
C SER A 115 5.66 6.86 -10.25
N VAL A 116 6.72 6.69 -9.48
CA VAL A 116 7.89 7.58 -9.41
C VAL A 116 9.18 6.87 -9.81
N GLY A 117 9.05 5.64 -10.34
CA GLY A 117 10.16 4.89 -10.92
C GLY A 117 10.62 5.44 -12.26
N GLY A 118 11.82 5.05 -12.70
CA GLY A 118 12.39 5.42 -14.00
C GLY A 118 11.88 4.57 -15.17
N ILE A 119 11.02 3.60 -14.90
CA ILE A 119 10.50 2.64 -15.88
C ILE A 119 8.99 2.74 -16.11
N ARG A 120 8.60 2.52 -17.36
CA ARG A 120 7.22 2.47 -17.86
C ARG A 120 6.57 1.13 -17.54
N LEU A 121 5.61 1.13 -16.62
CA LEU A 121 5.01 -0.09 -16.06
C LEU A 121 4.13 -0.84 -17.05
N TYR A 122 4.33 -2.14 -17.27
CA TYR A 122 3.47 -2.93 -18.18
C TYR A 122 2.63 -3.96 -17.42
N GLY A 123 1.31 -3.96 -17.65
CA GLY A 123 0.40 -4.95 -17.10
C GLY A 123 -0.42 -4.44 -15.91
N HIS A 124 -0.54 -5.26 -14.87
CA HIS A 124 -1.44 -5.00 -13.76
C HIS A 124 -0.69 -4.62 -12.49
N ALA A 125 -1.12 -3.53 -11.87
CA ALA A 125 -0.82 -3.24 -10.48
C ALA A 125 -1.84 -3.92 -9.57
N GLU A 126 -1.43 -4.18 -8.33
CA GLU A 126 -2.26 -4.75 -7.30
C GLU A 126 -2.19 -3.88 -6.05
N THR A 127 -3.33 -3.61 -5.42
CA THR A 127 -3.38 -2.87 -4.15
C THR A 127 -4.12 -3.70 -3.13
N GLU A 128 -3.51 -3.82 -1.95
CA GLU A 128 -4.07 -4.48 -0.79
C GLU A 128 -4.41 -3.44 0.28
N ILE A 129 -5.60 -3.58 0.86
CA ILE A 129 -6.11 -2.74 1.93
C ILE A 129 -6.54 -3.65 3.08
N GLU A 130 -5.90 -3.48 4.24
CA GLU A 130 -6.41 -4.05 5.49
C GLU A 130 -7.49 -3.13 6.05
N VAL A 131 -8.70 -3.68 6.19
CA VAL A 131 -9.90 -2.97 6.64
C VAL A 131 -10.00 -3.11 8.17
N PRO A 132 -9.95 -2.01 8.93
CA PRO A 132 -9.96 -2.08 10.39
C PRO A 132 -11.31 -2.59 10.92
N LYS A 133 -11.30 -3.07 12.18
CA LYS A 133 -12.54 -3.28 12.93
C LYS A 133 -13.28 -1.94 13.11
N GLY A 134 -14.60 -2.00 13.27
CA GLY A 134 -15.45 -0.81 13.42
C GLY A 134 -15.88 -0.18 12.08
N VAL A 135 -15.48 -0.77 10.96
CA VAL A 135 -15.80 -0.32 9.61
C VAL A 135 -16.25 -1.51 8.79
N GLU A 136 -17.27 -1.39 7.95
CA GLU A 136 -17.65 -2.40 6.98
C GLU A 136 -17.61 -1.82 5.57
N LEU A 137 -17.04 -2.58 4.63
CA LEU A 137 -16.99 -2.18 3.23
C LEU A 137 -18.37 -2.35 2.58
N ASP A 138 -18.65 -1.52 1.58
CA ASP A 138 -19.91 -1.61 0.84
C ASP A 138 -20.06 -2.97 0.14
N THR A 139 -21.28 -3.49 0.05
CA THR A 139 -21.56 -4.81 -0.54
C THR A 139 -21.22 -4.88 -2.02
N GLU A 140 -21.24 -3.74 -2.71
CA GLU A 140 -20.78 -3.59 -4.10
C GLU A 140 -19.29 -3.95 -4.27
N ILE A 141 -18.49 -3.82 -3.20
CA ILE A 141 -17.06 -4.12 -3.17
C ILE A 141 -16.81 -5.55 -2.70
N THR A 142 -17.48 -5.98 -1.63
CA THR A 142 -17.23 -7.30 -1.01
C THR A 142 -17.92 -8.46 -1.73
N ALA A 143 -19.04 -8.18 -2.40
CA ALA A 143 -19.78 -9.14 -3.22
C ALA A 143 -20.31 -8.46 -4.52
N PRO A 144 -19.41 -8.10 -5.47
CA PRO A 144 -19.76 -7.38 -6.68
C PRO A 144 -20.80 -8.12 -7.53
N LYS A 145 -21.94 -7.48 -7.80
CA LYS A 145 -22.98 -8.00 -8.71
C LYS A 145 -22.76 -7.57 -10.16
N SER A 146 -22.25 -6.36 -10.35
CA SER A 146 -21.90 -5.80 -11.67
C SER A 146 -20.54 -6.30 -12.13
N ASP A 147 -20.35 -6.41 -13.45
CA ASP A 147 -19.05 -6.81 -14.02
C ASP A 147 -17.96 -5.77 -13.76
N TRP A 148 -18.33 -4.49 -13.67
CA TRP A 148 -17.41 -3.38 -13.46
C TRP A 148 -17.81 -2.58 -12.22
N ILE A 149 -16.86 -2.39 -11.32
CA ILE A 149 -17.01 -1.62 -10.08
C ILE A 149 -16.06 -0.42 -10.13
N TRP A 150 -16.58 0.75 -9.77
CA TRP A 150 -15.82 2.00 -9.84
C TRP A 150 -15.22 2.35 -8.49
N PHE A 151 -13.90 2.26 -8.39
CA PHE A 151 -13.14 2.77 -7.25
C PHE A 151 -12.75 4.22 -7.55
N GLY A 152 -13.68 5.13 -7.29
CA GLY A 152 -13.56 6.51 -7.77
C GLY A 152 -13.66 6.57 -9.29
N ASN A 153 -12.58 6.97 -9.97
CA ASN A 153 -12.56 7.08 -11.44
C ASN A 153 -11.90 5.86 -12.11
N VAL A 154 -11.57 4.81 -11.34
CA VAL A 154 -10.89 3.61 -11.84
C VAL A 154 -11.89 2.45 -11.90
N PRO A 155 -12.27 1.99 -13.11
CA PRO A 155 -13.13 0.83 -13.27
C PRO A 155 -12.32 -0.46 -13.11
N ILE A 156 -12.77 -1.34 -12.22
CA ILE A 156 -12.15 -2.64 -11.95
C ILE A 156 -13.18 -3.73 -12.22
N HIS A 157 -12.78 -4.72 -13.02
CA HIS A 157 -13.63 -5.87 -13.30
C HIS A 157 -13.80 -6.72 -12.03
N LYS A 158 -14.98 -7.28 -11.78
CA LYS A 158 -15.28 -8.04 -10.55
C LYS A 158 -14.29 -9.17 -10.26
N ASN A 159 -13.79 -9.85 -11.29
CA ASN A 159 -12.81 -10.95 -11.15
C ASN A 159 -11.43 -10.47 -10.65
N ASN A 160 -11.19 -9.17 -10.65
CA ASN A 160 -9.97 -8.53 -10.17
C ASN A 160 -10.16 -7.90 -8.77
N ILE A 161 -11.27 -8.20 -8.10
CA ILE A 161 -11.59 -7.76 -6.74
C ILE A 161 -11.71 -9.02 -5.88
N SER A 162 -11.00 -9.04 -4.76
CA SER A 162 -11.08 -10.12 -3.78
C SER A 162 -11.15 -9.53 -2.40
N TYR A 163 -12.13 -9.97 -1.60
CA TYR A 163 -12.25 -9.59 -0.20
C TYR A 163 -12.23 -10.84 0.68
N ASP A 164 -11.25 -10.91 1.57
CA ASP A 164 -11.19 -11.89 2.65
C ASP A 164 -11.88 -11.30 3.89
N PRO A 165 -13.07 -11.79 4.28
CA PRO A 165 -13.79 -11.28 5.45
C PRO A 165 -13.13 -11.67 6.78
N VAL A 166 -12.37 -12.77 6.83
CA VAL A 166 -11.72 -13.25 8.07
C VAL A 166 -10.47 -12.42 8.35
N GLY A 167 -9.60 -12.27 7.34
CA GLY A 167 -8.43 -11.41 7.40
C GLY A 167 -8.75 -9.92 7.25
N ARG A 168 -9.99 -9.58 6.85
CA ARG A 168 -10.45 -8.22 6.52
C ARG A 168 -9.56 -7.53 5.49
N LYS A 169 -9.20 -8.26 4.43
CA LYS A 169 -8.29 -7.79 3.38
C LYS A 169 -9.00 -7.65 2.06
N LEU A 170 -9.00 -6.44 1.51
CA LEU A 170 -9.41 -6.16 0.15
C LEU A 170 -8.19 -6.14 -0.77
N ARG A 171 -8.24 -6.88 -1.86
CA ARG A 171 -7.27 -6.84 -2.96
C ARG A 171 -7.96 -6.41 -4.24
N ILE A 172 -7.36 -5.43 -4.91
CA ILE A 172 -7.82 -4.94 -6.21
C ILE A 172 -6.67 -4.97 -7.22
N LYS A 173 -6.96 -5.48 -8.42
CA LYS A 173 -6.01 -5.55 -9.53
C LYS A 173 -6.48 -4.66 -10.69
N TYR A 174 -5.64 -3.72 -11.11
CA TYR A 174 -6.00 -2.73 -12.12
C TYR A 174 -4.87 -2.54 -13.12
N GLN A 175 -5.23 -2.18 -14.36
CA GLN A 175 -4.24 -1.93 -15.40
C GLN A 175 -3.44 -0.67 -15.10
N THR A 176 -2.13 -0.74 -15.33
CA THR A 176 -1.29 0.45 -15.33
C THR A 176 -1.50 1.27 -16.61
N SER A 177 -2.01 0.69 -17.70
CA SER A 177 -2.25 1.40 -18.98
C SER A 177 -3.47 2.34 -18.97
N GLN A 178 -3.47 3.37 -19.84
CA GLN A 178 -4.55 4.35 -19.95
C GLN A 178 -5.89 3.74 -20.43
N LYS A 179 -5.86 2.67 -21.23
CA LYS A 179 -7.04 2.11 -21.90
C LYS A 179 -7.53 0.77 -21.35
N ASN A 180 -7.01 0.31 -20.21
CA ASN A 180 -7.37 -0.98 -19.61
C ASN A 180 -7.20 -2.22 -20.54
N ASN A 181 -6.54 -2.06 -21.71
CA ASN A 181 -6.40 -3.09 -22.75
C ASN A 181 -4.95 -3.32 -23.22
N GLY A 182 -3.96 -2.73 -22.56
CA GLY A 182 -2.53 -2.92 -22.89
C GLY A 182 -1.97 -2.02 -24.01
N ILE A 183 -2.78 -1.18 -24.65
CA ILE A 183 -2.30 -0.22 -25.67
C ILE A 183 -2.01 1.15 -25.04
N GLY A 184 -0.74 1.57 -25.08
CA GLY A 184 -0.24 2.90 -24.68
C GLY A 184 0.24 3.02 -23.21
N PRO A 185 1.26 3.86 -22.89
CA PRO A 185 1.75 4.03 -21.52
C PRO A 185 0.83 4.80 -20.55
N TYR A 186 1.08 4.90 -19.23
CA TYR A 186 1.05 3.96 -18.09
C TYR A 186 0.81 4.78 -16.78
N ILE A 187 0.70 4.16 -15.60
CA ILE A 187 0.98 4.80 -14.31
C ILE A 187 2.51 4.95 -14.30
N GLY A 188 3.07 6.15 -14.45
CA GLY A 188 4.53 6.35 -14.55
C GLY A 188 4.95 7.64 -15.26
N ILE A 189 6.22 8.02 -15.10
CA ILE A 189 6.80 9.24 -15.67
C ILE A 189 6.64 9.27 -17.21
N GLY A 190 6.21 10.41 -17.75
CA GLY A 190 6.11 10.63 -19.21
C GLY A 190 4.93 9.95 -19.91
N SER A 191 4.01 9.35 -19.16
CA SER A 191 3.02 8.41 -19.68
C SER A 191 1.95 8.97 -20.64
N ASN A 192 1.90 10.26 -20.96
CA ASN A 192 0.97 10.76 -21.99
C ASN A 192 1.31 12.19 -22.47
N SER A 193 2.45 12.42 -23.12
CA SER A 193 2.79 13.73 -23.73
C SER A 193 2.48 14.94 -22.81
N ASN A 194 2.87 14.86 -21.53
CA ASN A 194 2.64 15.86 -20.47
C ASN A 194 1.17 16.07 -20.01
N LYS A 195 0.24 15.12 -20.26
CA LYS A 195 -1.21 15.29 -19.98
C LYS A 195 -1.84 14.27 -19.01
N ASN A 196 -1.13 13.22 -18.59
CA ASN A 196 -1.62 12.29 -17.58
C ASN A 196 -0.46 11.94 -16.66
N ASP A 197 -0.57 12.33 -15.40
CA ASP A 197 0.50 12.47 -14.40
C ASP A 197 0.97 11.15 -13.78
N GLY A 198 0.59 10.00 -14.34
CA GLY A 198 0.97 8.72 -13.78
C GLY A 198 0.33 8.44 -12.42
N VAL A 199 -0.68 9.21 -12.01
CA VAL A 199 -1.43 9.03 -10.77
C VAL A 199 -2.73 8.27 -11.04
N ARG A 200 -3.10 7.39 -10.11
CA ARG A 200 -4.47 6.85 -10.01
C ARG A 200 -5.05 7.23 -8.68
N SER A 201 -6.30 7.69 -8.70
CA SER A 201 -7.04 8.05 -7.49
C SER A 201 -8.17 7.05 -7.28
N PHE A 202 -8.20 6.44 -6.10
CA PHE A 202 -9.15 5.42 -5.72
C PHE A 202 -10.03 5.92 -4.59
N ARG A 203 -11.27 5.42 -4.54
CA ARG A 203 -12.21 5.66 -3.46
C ARG A 203 -12.85 4.34 -3.06
N VAL A 204 -12.75 3.99 -1.79
CA VAL A 204 -13.30 2.77 -1.19
C VAL A 204 -14.37 3.18 -0.19
N LYS A 205 -15.63 2.84 -0.51
CA LYS A 205 -16.78 3.18 0.33
C LYS A 205 -16.85 2.25 1.53
N PHE A 206 -17.19 2.83 2.67
CA PHE A 206 -17.38 2.10 3.92
C PHE A 206 -18.52 2.70 4.76
N THR A 207 -18.97 1.92 5.74
CA THR A 207 -19.91 2.34 6.78
C THR A 207 -19.33 1.97 8.13
N THR A 208 -19.44 2.84 9.13
CA THR A 208 -19.01 2.51 10.49
C THR A 208 -19.97 1.53 11.16
N SER A 209 -19.41 0.57 11.91
CA SER A 209 -20.18 -0.42 12.64
C SER A 209 -20.93 0.24 13.82
N PRO A 210 -22.11 -0.27 14.19
CA PRO A 210 -22.75 0.11 15.44
C PRO A 210 -21.93 -0.37 16.64
N ASP A 211 -22.11 0.29 17.79
CA ASP A 211 -21.58 -0.13 19.10
C ASP A 211 -20.04 -0.25 19.16
N TYR A 212 -19.36 0.63 18.43
CA TYR A 212 -17.91 0.69 18.32
C TYR A 212 -17.36 2.04 18.78
N LYS A 213 -16.39 2.01 19.70
CA LYS A 213 -15.69 3.17 20.24
C LYS A 213 -14.19 2.92 20.24
N GLY A 214 -13.45 3.64 19.40
CA GLY A 214 -12.00 3.48 19.25
C GLY A 214 -11.42 3.97 17.93
N THR A 215 -10.17 3.62 17.65
CA THR A 215 -9.51 3.92 16.37
C THR A 215 -9.79 2.84 15.34
N ALA A 216 -9.85 3.23 14.09
CA ALA A 216 -9.92 2.31 12.96
C ALA A 216 -8.87 2.73 11.93
N THR A 217 -7.81 1.93 11.80
CA THR A 217 -6.69 2.23 10.90
C THR A 217 -6.75 1.41 9.62
N PHE A 218 -6.98 2.07 8.49
CA PHE A 218 -6.76 1.45 7.19
C PHE A 218 -5.27 1.35 6.91
N LYS A 219 -4.81 0.19 6.46
CA LYS A 219 -3.43 -0.03 6.03
C LYS A 219 -3.41 -0.33 4.54
N VAL A 220 -2.81 0.54 3.75
CA VAL A 220 -2.82 0.44 2.27
C VAL A 220 -1.41 0.17 1.76
N ARG A 221 -1.28 -0.80 0.85
CA ARG A 221 -0.03 -1.05 0.11
C ARG A 221 -0.31 -1.38 -1.34
N THR A 222 0.63 -0.99 -2.22
CA THR A 222 0.51 -1.23 -3.65
C THR A 222 1.77 -1.90 -4.19
N PHE A 223 1.53 -2.85 -5.08
CA PHE A 223 2.52 -3.56 -5.87
C PHE A 223 2.36 -3.14 -7.32
N LEU A 224 3.46 -2.75 -7.94
CA LEU A 224 3.49 -2.30 -9.32
C LEU A 224 4.23 -3.35 -10.18
N PRO A 225 3.84 -3.58 -11.43
CA PRO A 225 4.58 -4.47 -12.32
C PRO A 225 5.90 -3.81 -12.76
N ASN A 226 6.82 -4.60 -13.28
CA ASN A 226 8.00 -4.04 -13.96
C ASN A 226 7.63 -3.52 -15.36
N GLY A 227 8.59 -2.80 -15.94
CA GLY A 227 8.48 -2.12 -17.21
C GLY A 227 9.55 -2.56 -18.20
N LEU A 228 9.23 -2.44 -19.49
CA LEU A 228 10.14 -2.79 -20.57
C LEU A 228 11.06 -1.64 -20.99
N GLN A 229 10.60 -0.41 -20.77
CA GLN A 229 11.24 0.80 -21.27
C GLN A 229 11.45 1.80 -20.13
N ASP A 230 12.47 2.63 -20.25
CA ASP A 230 12.62 3.80 -19.40
C ASP A 230 11.67 4.94 -19.84
N ALA A 231 11.79 6.09 -19.18
CA ALA A 231 11.00 7.28 -19.49
C ALA A 231 11.19 7.81 -20.94
N GLU A 232 12.37 7.56 -21.54
CA GLU A 232 12.79 8.02 -22.87
C GLU A 232 12.55 6.99 -23.99
N GLU A 233 11.87 5.88 -23.68
CA GLU A 233 11.56 4.77 -24.60
C GLU A 233 12.74 3.86 -24.95
N ASN A 234 13.86 4.00 -24.24
CA ASN A 234 14.97 3.06 -24.37
C ASN A 234 14.53 1.71 -23.81
N LYS A 235 14.83 0.62 -24.52
CA LYS A 235 14.50 -0.73 -24.07
C LYS A 235 15.47 -1.15 -22.97
N VAL A 236 14.93 -1.36 -21.76
CA VAL A 236 15.70 -1.77 -20.56
C VAL A 236 15.52 -3.26 -20.27
N LEU A 237 14.31 -3.81 -20.47
CA LEU A 237 14.01 -5.26 -20.30
C LEU A 237 13.43 -5.87 -21.59
N ASN A 238 13.64 -7.17 -21.81
CA ASN A 238 13.03 -7.86 -22.95
C ASN A 238 11.56 -8.13 -22.68
N THR A 239 10.74 -8.13 -23.74
CA THR A 239 9.33 -8.50 -23.67
C THR A 239 9.16 -9.84 -22.96
N ALA A 240 9.97 -10.83 -23.32
CA ALA A 240 9.94 -12.16 -22.71
C ALA A 240 10.20 -12.14 -21.19
N ASP A 241 11.01 -11.21 -20.69
CA ASP A 241 11.35 -11.15 -19.26
C ASP A 241 10.22 -10.57 -18.41
N VAL A 242 9.34 -9.74 -19.00
CA VAL A 242 8.30 -8.99 -18.26
C VAL A 242 6.89 -9.49 -18.56
N THR A 243 6.63 -10.03 -19.76
CA THR A 243 5.26 -10.41 -20.16
C THR A 243 5.01 -11.91 -20.15
N ASN A 244 6.04 -12.74 -20.34
CA ASN A 244 5.86 -14.19 -20.40
C ASN A 244 5.58 -14.77 -19.02
N GLU A 245 4.81 -15.86 -18.95
CA GLU A 245 4.43 -16.48 -17.67
C GLU A 245 5.62 -16.83 -16.78
N ASN A 246 6.70 -17.32 -17.40
CA ASN A 246 7.97 -17.65 -16.76
C ASN A 246 9.01 -16.52 -16.87
N GLY A 247 8.59 -15.31 -17.23
CA GLY A 247 9.46 -14.14 -17.35
C GLY A 247 10.04 -13.75 -16.00
N LYS A 248 11.37 -13.58 -15.95
CA LYS A 248 12.13 -13.32 -14.71
C LYS A 248 11.62 -12.10 -13.93
N TYR A 249 11.08 -11.09 -14.62
CA TYR A 249 10.65 -9.81 -14.07
C TYR A 249 9.15 -9.56 -14.24
N ARG A 250 8.34 -10.60 -14.54
CA ARG A 250 6.88 -10.47 -14.72
C ARG A 250 6.13 -10.10 -13.45
N ASN A 251 6.59 -10.60 -12.31
CA ASN A 251 5.87 -10.41 -11.05
C ASN A 251 5.86 -8.94 -10.63
N THR A 252 4.82 -8.55 -9.90
CA THR A 252 4.76 -7.23 -9.29
C THR A 252 5.82 -7.11 -8.20
N VAL A 253 6.38 -5.92 -8.08
CA VAL A 253 7.35 -5.57 -7.03
C VAL A 253 6.67 -4.62 -6.05
N SER A 254 7.10 -4.66 -4.78
CA SER A 254 6.62 -3.71 -3.79
C SER A 254 6.93 -2.29 -4.24
N GLY A 255 5.90 -1.46 -4.30
CA GLY A 255 6.03 -0.08 -4.74
C GLY A 255 6.61 0.85 -3.68
N VAL A 256 6.88 0.38 -2.46
CA VAL A 256 7.27 1.27 -1.37
C VAL A 256 8.69 1.79 -1.59
N ARG A 257 8.82 2.98 -2.18
CA ARG A 257 10.10 3.69 -2.38
C ARG A 257 10.80 4.10 -1.06
N ASN A 258 10.26 3.73 0.11
CA ASN A 258 10.55 4.41 1.36
C ASN A 258 10.95 3.57 2.57
N SER A 259 11.24 2.28 2.47
CA SER A 259 11.89 1.64 3.61
C SER A 259 12.61 0.35 3.24
N GLU A 260 13.75 0.15 3.91
CA GLU A 260 14.33 -1.16 4.25
C GLU A 260 13.33 -2.12 4.95
N ASN A 261 12.05 -1.74 5.05
CA ASN A 261 10.94 -2.52 5.56
C ASN A 261 9.99 -2.87 4.39
N PRO A 262 10.08 -4.09 3.83
CA PRO A 262 9.17 -4.57 2.79
C PRO A 262 7.70 -4.67 3.25
N ASN A 263 7.43 -4.51 4.55
CA ASN A 263 6.10 -4.57 5.16
C ASN A 263 5.51 -3.18 5.48
N TYR A 264 6.04 -2.10 4.92
CA TYR A 264 5.48 -0.76 5.13
C TYR A 264 4.07 -0.61 4.52
N TYR A 265 3.20 0.08 5.25
CA TYR A 265 1.86 0.44 4.81
C TYR A 265 1.65 1.95 4.91
N TYR A 266 0.90 2.50 3.95
CA TYR A 266 0.36 3.85 4.03
C TYR A 266 -0.91 3.82 4.89
N ASN A 267 -0.76 4.26 6.14
CA ASN A 267 -1.84 4.20 7.12
C ASN A 267 -2.79 5.39 7.01
N LYS A 268 -4.06 5.18 7.32
CA LYS A 268 -5.01 6.26 7.59
C LYS A 268 -5.93 5.85 8.74
N THR A 269 -5.80 6.54 9.86
CA THR A 269 -6.61 6.29 11.06
C THR A 269 -7.84 7.20 11.06
N ILE A 270 -8.98 6.62 11.44
CA ILE A 270 -10.20 7.33 11.80
C ILE A 270 -10.58 7.03 13.25
N TYR A 271 -11.36 7.91 13.86
CA TYR A 271 -11.88 7.74 15.20
C TYR A 271 -13.39 7.56 15.12
N ILE A 272 -13.90 6.56 15.81
CA ILE A 272 -15.31 6.17 15.77
C ILE A 272 -15.84 6.17 17.20
N ASP A 273 -17.03 6.74 17.36
CA ASP A 273 -17.82 6.72 18.57
C ASP A 273 -19.29 6.46 18.17
N SER A 274 -19.62 5.18 18.05
CA SER A 274 -20.95 4.70 17.66
C SER A 274 -21.68 3.99 18.79
N THR A 275 -21.16 4.03 20.02
CA THR A 275 -21.86 3.45 21.16
C THR A 275 -23.06 4.32 21.52
N LYS A 276 -24.19 3.65 21.77
CA LYS A 276 -25.40 4.33 22.22
C LYS A 276 -25.29 4.56 23.72
N PRO A 277 -25.76 5.70 24.25
CA PRO A 277 -25.93 5.85 25.68
C PRO A 277 -26.77 4.68 26.20
N LYS A 278 -26.30 3.99 27.25
CA LYS A 278 -27.13 2.98 27.91
C LYS A 278 -28.46 3.61 28.28
N ALA A 279 -29.55 2.91 28.00
CA ALA A 279 -30.87 3.35 28.42
C ALA A 279 -30.84 3.58 29.94
N PRO A 280 -31.37 4.72 30.43
CA PRO A 280 -31.23 5.04 31.83
C PRO A 280 -31.90 3.98 32.69
N THR A 281 -31.20 3.53 33.72
CA THR A 281 -31.74 2.61 34.72
C THR A 281 -32.79 3.38 35.51
N VAL A 282 -34.03 2.88 35.49
CA VAL A 282 -35.13 3.45 36.27
C VAL A 282 -35.09 2.83 37.66
N GLU A 283 -34.64 3.58 38.65
CA GLU A 283 -34.79 3.19 40.05
C GLU A 283 -36.06 3.81 40.64
N THR A 284 -36.92 2.98 41.23
CA THR A 284 -38.12 3.43 41.92
C THR A 284 -37.76 3.84 43.35
N ILE A 285 -37.74 5.14 43.63
CA ILE A 285 -37.57 5.63 45.00
C ILE A 285 -38.94 5.68 45.67
N HIS A 286 -39.09 4.91 46.75
CA HIS A 286 -40.25 5.02 47.63
C HIS A 286 -40.07 6.24 48.53
N ILE A 287 -40.82 7.30 48.29
CA ILE A 287 -40.89 8.43 49.23
C ILE A 287 -41.93 8.15 50.32
N ASP A 288 -41.54 7.36 51.31
CA ASP A 288 -42.29 7.28 52.55
C ASP A 288 -42.03 8.57 53.36
N GLY A 289 -42.97 9.52 53.27
CA GLY A 289 -43.09 10.56 54.31
C GLY A 289 -42.83 12.00 53.89
N VAL A 290 -43.42 12.49 52.78
CA VAL A 290 -43.69 13.93 52.66
C VAL A 290 -45.16 14.19 52.98
N GLN A 291 -45.43 14.67 54.20
CA GLN A 291 -46.75 15.14 54.61
C GLN A 291 -47.08 16.46 53.87
N GLY A 292 -47.67 16.35 52.69
CA GLY A 292 -48.32 17.46 52.01
C GLY A 292 -49.70 17.72 52.62
N ASN A 293 -50.00 18.99 52.91
CA ASN A 293 -51.27 19.44 53.49
C ASN A 293 -52.43 19.43 52.48
N SER A 294 -52.72 18.28 51.86
CA SER A 294 -53.87 18.12 50.98
C SER A 294 -54.62 16.81 51.26
N THR A 295 -55.94 16.86 51.08
CA THR A 295 -56.94 15.85 51.44
C THR A 295 -56.86 14.54 50.63
N ASN A 296 -55.80 14.32 49.85
CA ASN A 296 -55.60 13.12 49.04
C ASN A 296 -54.60 12.18 49.74
N LYS A 297 -55.13 11.26 50.56
CA LYS A 297 -54.34 10.15 51.13
C LYS A 297 -54.27 9.02 50.09
N ASN A 298 -53.06 8.54 49.82
CA ASN A 298 -52.73 7.37 48.98
C ASN A 298 -52.61 7.63 47.46
N GLN A 299 -51.66 8.46 47.04
CA GLN A 299 -51.04 8.29 45.72
C GLN A 299 -49.61 7.82 45.93
N GLU A 300 -49.26 6.67 45.36
CA GLU A 300 -47.87 6.26 45.17
C GLU A 300 -47.19 7.33 44.30
N ARG A 301 -46.22 8.06 44.87
CA ARG A 301 -45.45 9.07 44.15
C ARG A 301 -44.08 8.50 43.84
N ASN A 302 -43.98 7.73 42.77
CA ASN A 302 -42.69 7.24 42.30
C ASN A 302 -41.94 8.39 41.61
N LEU A 303 -40.77 8.75 42.13
CA LEU A 303 -39.83 9.62 41.41
C LEU A 303 -38.98 8.72 40.50
N LEU A 304 -39.09 8.93 39.19
CA LEU A 304 -38.23 8.27 38.21
C LEU A 304 -36.97 9.11 38.07
N ILE A 305 -35.85 8.66 38.65
CA ILE A 305 -34.54 9.27 38.42
C ILE A 305 -33.80 8.43 37.39
N SER A 306 -33.42 9.07 36.28
CA SER A 306 -32.59 8.51 35.23
C SER A 306 -31.13 8.77 35.57
N ILE A 307 -30.40 7.76 36.02
CA ILE A 307 -28.94 7.84 36.19
C ILE A 307 -28.31 7.29 34.90
N PRO A 308 -27.68 8.13 34.06
CA PRO A 308 -26.90 7.61 32.94
C PRO A 308 -25.70 6.85 33.52
N GLU A 309 -25.57 5.56 33.21
CA GLU A 309 -24.30 4.86 33.39
C GLU A 309 -23.29 5.46 32.41
N GLU A 310 -22.17 6.00 32.91
CA GLU A 310 -21.11 6.50 32.03
C GLU A 310 -20.49 5.35 31.23
N GLU A 311 -20.65 5.33 29.91
CA GLU A 311 -19.87 4.45 29.03
C GLU A 311 -18.45 5.01 28.86
N THR A 312 -17.55 4.64 29.76
CA THR A 312 -16.20 5.21 29.85
C THR A 312 -15.11 4.43 29.10
N GLY A 313 -15.45 3.36 28.37
CA GLY A 313 -14.47 2.45 27.78
C GLY A 313 -14.36 2.47 26.25
N LEU A 314 -13.20 2.05 25.73
CA LEU A 314 -13.01 1.64 24.34
C LEU A 314 -13.60 0.24 24.12
N THR A 315 -14.03 -0.06 22.91
CA THR A 315 -14.56 -1.40 22.57
C THR A 315 -13.51 -2.50 22.68
N ASP A 316 -12.24 -2.21 22.40
CA ASP A 316 -11.15 -3.19 22.42
C ASP A 316 -9.80 -2.54 22.80
N PRO A 317 -9.57 -2.18 24.09
CA PRO A 317 -8.40 -1.42 24.52
C PRO A 317 -7.05 -2.10 24.22
N GLU A 318 -6.99 -3.43 24.28
CA GLU A 318 -5.77 -4.19 24.03
C GLU A 318 -5.37 -4.13 22.56
N ARG A 319 -6.34 -4.22 21.64
CA ARG A 319 -6.07 -4.00 20.22
C ARG A 319 -5.68 -2.55 19.93
N GLU A 320 -6.26 -1.57 20.61
CA GLU A 320 -5.89 -0.15 20.46
C GLU A 320 -4.41 0.08 20.82
N LYS A 321 -3.93 -0.52 21.92
CA LYS A 321 -2.49 -0.50 22.27
C LYS A 321 -1.63 -1.10 21.16
N LYS A 322 -2.06 -2.24 20.61
CA LYS A 322 -1.34 -2.90 19.51
C LYS A 322 -1.29 -2.04 18.25
N ASP A 323 -2.40 -1.43 17.86
CA ASP A 323 -2.51 -0.56 16.69
C ASP A 323 -1.62 0.69 16.85
N VAL A 324 -1.58 1.30 18.05
CA VAL A 324 -0.70 2.43 18.36
C VAL A 324 0.77 2.05 18.16
N ILE A 325 1.21 0.90 18.67
CA ILE A 325 2.58 0.41 18.54
C ILE A 325 2.93 0.09 17.07
N GLU A 326 2.02 -0.55 16.34
CA GLU A 326 2.23 -0.89 14.92
C GLU A 326 2.28 0.36 14.03
N ASN A 327 1.43 1.35 14.32
CA ASN A 327 1.42 2.62 13.59
C ASN A 327 2.68 3.44 13.83
N ASP A 328 3.20 3.47 15.06
CA ASP A 328 4.48 4.11 15.39
C ASP A 328 5.65 3.46 14.63
N LYS A 329 5.71 2.12 14.65
CA LYS A 329 6.70 1.37 13.86
C LYS A 329 6.63 1.67 12.37
N ASN A 330 5.43 1.81 11.80
CA ASN A 330 5.28 2.13 10.39
C ASN A 330 5.68 3.58 10.08
N ASN A 331 5.31 4.56 10.92
CA ASN A 331 5.51 5.98 10.65
C ASN A 331 6.92 6.51 10.99
N ASN A 332 7.59 5.96 12.01
CA ASN A 332 8.86 6.47 12.53
C ASN A 332 10.11 5.70 12.05
N ASN A 333 9.97 4.88 11.00
CA ASN A 333 11.02 3.99 10.50
C ASN A 333 12.13 4.67 9.67
N LYS A 334 12.50 5.92 9.97
CA LYS A 334 13.70 6.50 9.35
C LYS A 334 15.00 6.00 9.98
N ASP A 335 14.98 5.55 11.25
CA ASP A 335 16.22 5.13 11.95
C ASP A 335 16.04 3.98 12.95
N ASN A 336 14.87 3.31 13.04
CA ASN A 336 14.58 2.30 14.09
C ASN A 336 14.79 2.83 15.54
N GLN A 337 14.92 4.15 15.74
CA GLN A 337 15.36 4.74 17.02
C GLN A 337 14.24 4.82 18.08
N HIS A 338 12.97 4.81 17.67
CA HIS A 338 11.85 4.84 18.59
C HIS A 338 10.92 3.65 18.33
N LYS A 339 10.76 2.81 19.35
CA LYS A 339 9.65 1.87 19.47
C LYS A 339 8.91 2.31 20.72
N LEU A 340 7.65 2.75 20.57
CA LEU A 340 6.79 3.01 21.72
C LEU A 340 6.87 1.86 22.71
N ALA A 341 7.30 2.17 23.94
CA ALA A 341 7.26 1.21 25.04
C ALA A 341 5.81 0.95 25.44
N GLU A 342 5.54 -0.19 26.08
CA GLU A 342 4.18 -0.60 26.48
C GLU A 342 3.50 0.44 27.41
N ALA A 343 4.28 1.08 28.28
CA ALA A 343 3.80 2.15 29.14
C ALA A 343 3.37 3.40 28.34
N GLU A 344 4.13 3.77 27.31
CA GLU A 344 3.81 4.93 26.45
C GLU A 344 2.59 4.64 25.56
N ALA A 345 2.48 3.41 25.04
CA ALA A 345 1.30 2.98 24.31
C ALA A 345 0.04 3.02 25.19
N THR A 346 0.17 2.67 26.47
CA THR A 346 -0.94 2.77 27.45
C THR A 346 -1.36 4.23 27.65
N THR A 347 -0.41 5.16 27.81
CA THR A 347 -0.71 6.59 27.91
C THR A 347 -1.37 7.16 26.65
N GLU A 348 -0.97 6.71 25.46
CA GLU A 348 -1.64 7.13 24.21
C GLU A 348 -3.08 6.60 24.10
N VAL A 349 -3.34 5.39 24.58
CA VAL A 349 -4.70 4.83 24.66
C VAL A 349 -5.55 5.57 25.70
N GLU A 350 -4.97 6.02 26.82
CA GLU A 350 -5.68 6.88 27.78
C GLU A 350 -6.05 8.25 27.18
N LYS A 351 -5.15 8.86 26.40
CA LYS A 351 -5.44 10.09 25.64
C LYS A 351 -6.55 9.87 24.61
N LEU A 352 -6.60 8.69 24.00
CA LEU A 352 -7.67 8.33 23.06
C LEU A 352 -9.02 8.29 23.77
N ILE A 353 -9.10 7.67 24.96
CA ILE A 353 -10.32 7.65 25.78
C ILE A 353 -10.78 9.09 26.06
N MET A 354 -9.87 9.96 26.52
CA MET A 354 -10.17 11.37 26.77
C MET A 354 -10.72 12.10 25.53
N ARG A 355 -10.19 11.81 24.34
CA ARG A 355 -10.66 12.41 23.08
C ARG A 355 -12.04 11.93 22.63
N LEU A 356 -12.47 10.75 23.07
CA LEU A 356 -13.76 10.15 22.72
C LEU A 356 -14.87 10.46 23.75
N VAL A 357 -14.55 11.23 24.80
CA VAL A 357 -15.49 11.62 25.87
C VAL A 357 -15.97 13.07 25.73
N VAL A 358 -15.36 13.86 24.83
CA VAL A 358 -15.75 15.25 24.49
C VAL A 358 -16.59 15.27 23.21
#